data_AF-A0A1V6EYN8-F1
#
_entry.id   AF-A0A1V6EYN8-F1
#
_cell.length_a   1.000
_cell.length_b   1.000
_cell.length_c   1.000
_cell.angle_alpha   90.00
_cell.angle_beta   90.00
_cell.angle_gamma   90.00
#
_symmetry.space_group_name_H-M   'P 1'
#
loop_
_entity.id
_entity.type
_entity.pdbx_description
1 polymer ?
#
loop_
_entity_poly.entity_id
_entity_poly.type
_entity_poly.pdbx_seq_one_letter_code
_entity_poly.pdbx_strand_id
1 'polypeptide(L)'
;MDKAKFLVSGKEYEFPLLNGTENEVAVDIRKLRESTGLITYDPGYGNTGSCRSAITFIDGDNGILRYRGYPIEELAGQIRFSAAAYLMVYGRLPSESEFLEWRKQLTLNSFVHASQVNFFDNYSALAHPMNILSSMVSSMSAFYPYDAEDESDIDLHIRRLIGQVKTIAAFSYRKSVGLPYIYPRTDHSYAANFLRMMFATPAEEYVVPKVMENALDMLLILHMDHEQNCSTSTVRMVASSMSNIYASVSAGISALWGRLHGGANEAVLNMLQRISEDGGNVSKYVELAKKKDDPFRLMGFGHRVYKNFDPRSRILKKAVDDVFNEMGIHDPLLGVARELEDVALKDDFFIQRKLYPNVDFYSGILYRALGIPTEMFTVLFAIGRMPGWIAHWLEMRADPDLRIQRPRQIYIGETKRHYEKNDTFL
;
A
#
# COMPACT_ATOMS: atom_id res chain seq x y z
N MET A 1 -8.77 34.54 11.09
CA MET A 1 -9.13 34.90 9.71
C MET A 1 -9.80 33.68 9.15
N ASP A 2 -11.09 33.76 8.81
CA ASP A 2 -11.90 32.57 8.48
C ASP A 2 -11.98 32.32 6.95
N LYS A 3 -11.27 33.15 6.17
CA LYS A 3 -11.29 33.16 4.71
C LYS A 3 -9.92 33.50 4.14
N ALA A 4 -9.59 32.93 2.98
CA ALA A 4 -8.48 33.32 2.13
C ALA A 4 -8.95 34.31 1.05
N LYS A 5 -8.09 35.28 0.71
CA LYS A 5 -8.36 36.28 -0.33
C LYS A 5 -7.52 36.02 -1.57
N PHE A 6 -8.16 36.00 -2.73
CA PHE A 6 -7.55 35.81 -4.04
C PHE A 6 -7.77 37.08 -4.86
N LEU A 7 -6.70 37.77 -5.25
CA LEU A 7 -6.75 38.92 -6.14
C LEU A 7 -6.46 38.47 -7.58
N VAL A 8 -7.47 38.51 -8.44
CA VAL A 8 -7.37 38.07 -9.84
C VAL A 8 -7.81 39.21 -10.74
N SER A 9 -6.91 39.68 -11.61
CA SER A 9 -7.17 40.78 -12.56
C SER A 9 -7.81 42.03 -11.91
N GLY A 10 -7.37 42.38 -10.70
CA GLY A 10 -7.87 43.53 -9.95
C GLY A 10 -9.18 43.32 -9.19
N LYS A 11 -9.78 42.13 -9.26
CA LYS A 11 -10.97 41.76 -8.49
C LYS A 11 -10.62 40.82 -7.33
N GLU A 12 -11.12 41.13 -6.14
CA GLU A 12 -10.94 40.31 -4.95
C GLU A 12 -12.04 39.25 -4.86
N TYR A 13 -11.64 38.03 -4.53
CA TYR A 13 -12.50 36.89 -4.25
C TYR A 13 -12.15 36.31 -2.88
N GLU A 14 -13.16 35.94 -2.11
CA GLU A 14 -12.96 35.30 -0.81
C GLU A 14 -13.40 33.84 -0.84
N PHE A 15 -12.56 32.96 -0.32
CA PHE A 15 -12.85 31.53 -0.18
C PHE A 15 -12.76 31.11 1.29
N PRO A 16 -13.69 30.29 1.80
CA PRO A 16 -13.64 29.81 3.18
C PRO A 16 -12.36 29.03 3.47
N LEU A 17 -11.89 29.11 4.73
CA LEU A 17 -10.91 28.16 5.24
C LEU A 17 -11.62 26.98 5.91
N LEU A 18 -11.11 25.78 5.70
CA LEU A 18 -11.51 24.56 6.37
C LEU A 18 -10.39 24.16 7.33
N ASN A 19 -10.76 23.76 8.55
CA ASN A 19 -9.82 23.29 9.56
C ASN A 19 -10.04 21.80 9.83
N GLY A 20 -8.96 21.02 9.81
CA GLY A 20 -8.93 19.64 10.26
C GLY A 20 -8.76 19.52 11.78
N THR A 21 -8.92 18.31 12.30
CA THR A 21 -8.81 18.02 13.74
C THR A 21 -7.39 18.20 14.27
N GLU A 22 -6.37 18.07 13.41
CA GLU A 22 -4.95 18.23 13.76
C GLU A 22 -4.41 19.59 13.29
N ASN A 23 -5.31 20.58 13.13
CA ASN A 23 -5.03 21.96 12.72
C ASN A 23 -4.53 22.12 11.28
N GLU A 24 -4.84 21.16 10.40
CA GLU A 24 -4.64 21.33 8.97
C GLU A 24 -5.56 22.44 8.44
N VAL A 25 -5.05 23.31 7.58
CA VAL A 25 -5.83 24.40 7.00
C VAL A 25 -5.89 24.25 5.49
N ALA A 26 -7.10 24.17 4.94
CA ALA A 26 -7.33 24.10 3.50
C ALA A 26 -8.21 25.27 3.03
N VAL A 27 -7.95 25.77 1.81
CA VAL A 27 -8.82 26.74 1.15
C VAL A 27 -9.92 25.99 0.41
N ASP A 28 -11.19 26.27 0.72
CA ASP A 28 -12.33 25.70 0.00
C ASP A 28 -12.50 26.36 -1.38
N ILE A 29 -11.93 25.71 -2.41
CA ILE A 29 -11.98 26.15 -3.80
C ILE A 29 -13.14 25.54 -4.60
N ARG A 30 -14.14 24.91 -3.96
CA ARG A 30 -15.26 24.25 -4.68
C ARG A 30 -16.01 25.19 -5.63
N LYS A 31 -16.09 26.48 -5.29
CA LYS A 31 -16.72 27.54 -6.10
C LYS A 31 -15.74 28.38 -6.92
N LEU A 32 -14.44 28.05 -6.94
CA LEU A 32 -13.41 28.85 -7.60
C LEU A 32 -13.72 29.09 -9.08
N ARG A 33 -13.98 28.02 -9.83
CA ARG A 33 -14.22 28.10 -11.28
C ARG A 33 -15.49 28.85 -11.63
N GLU A 34 -16.57 28.60 -10.88
CA GLU A 34 -17.84 29.31 -11.06
C GLU A 34 -17.68 30.81 -10.81
N SER A 35 -16.91 31.19 -9.79
CA SER A 35 -16.74 32.59 -9.38
C SER A 35 -15.74 33.36 -10.25
N THR A 36 -14.67 32.69 -10.72
CA THR A 36 -13.51 33.34 -11.35
C THR A 36 -13.28 32.95 -12.81
N GLY A 37 -13.85 31.85 -13.27
CA GLY A 37 -13.51 31.22 -14.55
C GLY A 37 -12.20 30.42 -14.54
N LEU A 38 -11.42 30.47 -13.45
CA LEU A 38 -10.11 29.82 -13.34
C LEU A 38 -10.19 28.36 -12.89
N ILE A 39 -9.10 27.62 -13.12
CA ILE A 39 -8.80 26.35 -12.45
C ILE A 39 -7.45 26.50 -11.74
N THR A 40 -7.20 25.66 -10.74
CA THR A 40 -5.84 25.47 -10.21
C THR A 40 -5.06 24.52 -11.12
N TYR A 41 -3.73 24.70 -11.16
CA TYR A 41 -2.83 23.79 -11.85
C TYR A 41 -1.81 23.25 -10.84
N ASP A 42 -2.00 22.00 -10.44
CA ASP A 42 -1.19 21.33 -9.40
C ASP A 42 -0.84 19.90 -9.85
N PRO A 43 0.08 19.73 -10.82
CA PRO A 43 0.51 18.42 -11.26
C PRO A 43 1.03 17.58 -10.09
N GLY A 44 0.44 16.41 -9.89
CA GLY A 44 0.78 15.52 -8.78
C GLY A 44 0.07 15.81 -7.46
N TYR A 45 -0.87 16.77 -7.42
CA TYR A 45 -1.77 17.02 -6.29
C TYR A 45 -1.09 17.42 -4.97
N GLY A 46 0.15 17.94 -5.03
CA GLY A 46 0.94 18.24 -3.83
C GLY A 46 0.36 19.35 -2.94
N ASN A 47 -0.52 20.19 -3.49
CA ASN A 47 -1.18 21.29 -2.78
C ASN A 47 -2.70 21.10 -2.71
N THR A 48 -3.22 19.93 -3.12
CA THR A 48 -4.65 19.68 -3.27
C THR A 48 -5.14 18.63 -2.28
N GLY A 49 -5.86 19.08 -1.23
CA GLY A 49 -6.61 18.18 -0.36
C GLY A 49 -7.86 17.64 -1.06
N SER A 50 -7.84 16.37 -1.49
CA SER A 50 -8.89 15.78 -2.33
C SER A 50 -10.11 15.26 -1.57
N CYS A 51 -10.02 15.11 -0.25
CA CYS A 51 -11.12 14.62 0.59
C CYS A 51 -10.93 15.02 2.06
N ARG A 52 -12.00 14.86 2.85
CA ARG A 52 -11.90 14.79 4.31
C ARG A 52 -11.77 13.33 4.71
N SER A 53 -10.95 13.03 5.71
CA SER A 53 -10.77 11.67 6.20
C SER A 53 -10.55 11.62 7.70
N ALA A 54 -11.03 10.56 8.33
CA ALA A 54 -10.83 10.23 9.73
C ALA A 54 -10.15 8.85 9.89
N ILE A 55 -9.49 8.34 8.83
CA ILE A 55 -8.88 7.00 8.80
C ILE A 55 -7.47 7.04 9.36
N THR A 56 -6.61 7.84 8.72
CA THR A 56 -5.18 7.90 9.03
C THR A 56 -4.75 9.36 9.07
N PHE A 57 -3.93 9.70 10.05
CA PHE A 57 -3.26 10.98 10.14
C PHE A 57 -1.75 10.79 10.03
N ILE A 58 -1.10 11.69 9.28
CA ILE A 58 0.36 11.72 9.13
C ILE A 58 0.87 13.13 9.38
N ASP A 59 1.81 13.26 10.32
CA ASP A 59 2.67 14.43 10.41
C ASP A 59 4.08 14.03 9.96
N GLY A 60 4.41 14.40 8.72
CA GLY A 60 5.70 14.09 8.13
C GLY A 60 6.87 14.79 8.81
N ASP A 61 6.65 15.99 9.35
CA ASP A 61 7.71 16.75 10.01
C ASP A 61 8.03 16.15 11.38
N ASN A 62 7.01 15.70 12.12
CA ASN A 62 7.21 15.12 13.45
C ASN A 62 7.34 13.58 13.45
N GLY A 63 7.23 12.93 12.29
CA GLY A 63 7.34 11.46 12.21
C GLY A 63 6.14 10.72 12.81
N ILE A 64 4.95 11.32 12.76
CA ILE A 64 3.73 10.76 13.36
C ILE A 64 2.96 9.96 12.32
N LEU A 65 2.53 8.76 12.68
CA LEU A 65 1.56 7.95 11.95
C LEU A 65 0.51 7.46 12.93
N ARG A 66 -0.77 7.78 12.69
CA ARG A 66 -1.87 7.32 13.52
C ARG A 66 -2.95 6.65 12.67
N TYR A 67 -3.37 5.47 13.09
CA TYR A 67 -4.54 4.79 12.55
C TYR A 67 -5.70 5.00 13.50
N ARG A 68 -6.76 5.69 13.04
CA ARG A 68 -7.92 6.05 13.87
C ARG A 68 -7.53 6.72 15.19
N GLY A 69 -6.48 7.54 15.17
CA GLY A 69 -5.93 8.22 16.35
C GLY A 69 -4.89 7.44 17.15
N TYR A 70 -4.75 6.13 16.95
CA TYR A 70 -3.75 5.30 17.66
C TYR A 70 -2.37 5.40 16.99
N PRO A 71 -1.30 5.72 17.72
CA PRO A 71 0.07 5.69 17.20
C PRO A 71 0.45 4.31 16.64
N ILE A 72 1.18 4.28 15.52
CA ILE A 72 1.56 3.01 14.89
C ILE A 72 2.41 2.12 15.81
N GLU A 73 3.21 2.72 16.68
CA GLU A 73 4.06 2.06 17.67
C GLU A 73 3.26 1.31 18.73
N GLU A 74 2.02 1.75 19.01
CA GLU A 74 1.11 1.10 19.96
C GLU A 74 0.30 -0.02 19.32
N LEU A 75 0.27 -0.11 17.99
CA LEU A 75 -0.45 -1.15 17.26
C LEU A 75 0.50 -2.25 16.76
N ALA A 76 1.59 -1.86 16.09
CA ALA A 76 2.50 -2.78 15.44
C ALA A 76 3.25 -3.65 16.46
N GLY A 77 3.01 -4.96 16.42
CA GLY A 77 3.58 -5.93 17.35
C GLY A 77 2.83 -6.05 18.69
N GLN A 78 1.83 -5.22 18.93
CA GLN A 78 0.99 -5.27 20.14
C GLN A 78 -0.36 -5.96 19.89
N ILE A 79 -0.94 -5.77 18.72
CA ILE A 79 -2.20 -6.39 18.32
C ILE A 79 -2.04 -7.25 17.07
N ARG A 80 -3.05 -8.07 16.78
CA ARG A 80 -3.07 -8.91 15.58
C ARG A 80 -3.53 -8.12 14.36
N PHE A 81 -3.03 -8.45 13.17
CA PHE A 81 -3.43 -7.85 11.89
C PHE A 81 -4.96 -7.87 11.73
N SER A 82 -5.64 -8.95 12.11
CA SER A 82 -7.10 -9.02 12.03
C SER A 82 -7.82 -8.00 12.92
N ALA A 83 -7.27 -7.66 14.09
CA ALA A 83 -7.82 -6.63 14.96
C ALA A 83 -7.56 -5.23 14.40
N ALA A 84 -6.36 -4.98 13.88
CA ALA A 84 -6.02 -3.74 13.18
C ALA A 84 -6.89 -3.55 11.93
N ALA A 85 -7.13 -4.60 11.14
CA ALA A 85 -8.02 -4.56 9.98
C ALA A 85 -9.46 -4.21 10.38
N TYR A 86 -9.96 -4.74 11.51
CA TYR A 86 -11.26 -4.37 12.07
C TYR A 86 -11.28 -2.88 12.45
N LEU A 87 -10.24 -2.39 13.13
CA LEU A 87 -10.08 -0.97 13.47
C LEU A 87 -10.15 -0.07 12.23
N MET A 88 -9.47 -0.45 11.14
CA MET A 88 -9.48 0.36 9.92
C MET A 88 -10.87 0.41 9.29
N VAL A 89 -11.53 -0.74 9.15
CA VAL A 89 -12.84 -0.83 8.51
C VAL A 89 -13.94 -0.16 9.34
N TYR A 90 -13.97 -0.44 10.64
CA TYR A 90 -15.10 -0.06 11.51
C TYR A 90 -14.82 1.14 12.43
N GLY A 91 -13.60 1.69 12.40
CA GLY A 91 -13.24 2.91 13.14
C GLY A 91 -12.99 2.71 14.64
N ARG A 92 -13.11 1.49 15.17
CA ARG A 92 -12.83 1.16 16.58
C ARG A 92 -12.22 -0.23 16.72
N LEU A 93 -11.54 -0.47 17.84
CA LEU A 93 -11.09 -1.83 18.17
C LEU A 93 -12.31 -2.74 18.46
N PRO A 94 -12.25 -4.03 18.07
CA PRO A 94 -13.28 -4.99 18.42
C PRO A 94 -13.21 -5.36 19.90
N SER A 95 -14.36 -5.69 20.50
CA SER A 95 -14.41 -6.48 21.72
C SER A 95 -13.89 -7.90 21.48
N GLU A 96 -13.64 -8.67 22.54
CA GLU A 96 -13.10 -10.03 22.41
C GLU A 96 -14.01 -10.95 21.57
N SER A 97 -15.31 -10.94 21.81
CA SER A 97 -16.27 -11.75 21.05
C SER A 97 -16.34 -11.34 19.58
N GLU A 98 -16.34 -10.04 19.30
CA GLU A 98 -16.28 -9.52 17.93
C GLU A 98 -14.99 -9.91 17.23
N PHE A 99 -13.86 -9.87 17.93
CA PHE A 99 -12.56 -10.24 17.36
C PHE A 99 -12.50 -11.73 16.99
N LEU A 100 -12.99 -12.61 17.88
CA LEU A 100 -13.01 -14.05 17.63
C LEU A 100 -13.92 -14.39 16.45
N GLU A 101 -15.11 -13.80 16.40
CA GLU A 101 -16.04 -14.02 15.28
C GLU A 101 -15.48 -13.44 13.98
N TRP A 102 -14.94 -12.22 14.01
CA TRP A 102 -14.29 -11.59 12.86
C TRP A 102 -13.17 -12.45 12.27
N ARG A 103 -12.25 -12.94 13.12
CA ARG A 103 -11.15 -13.82 12.70
C ARG A 103 -11.68 -15.11 12.04
N LYS A 104 -12.71 -15.71 12.63
CA LYS A 104 -13.34 -16.92 12.10
C LYS A 104 -13.97 -16.62 10.73
N GLN A 105 -14.72 -15.53 10.62
CA GLN A 105 -15.40 -15.13 9.40
C GLN A 105 -14.44 -14.76 8.27
N LEU A 106 -13.33 -14.07 8.56
CA LEU A 106 -12.26 -13.85 7.58
C LEU A 106 -11.70 -15.16 7.03
N THR A 107 -11.61 -16.18 7.87
CA THR A 107 -11.10 -17.50 7.44
C THR A 107 -12.15 -18.26 6.63
N LEU A 108 -13.40 -18.31 7.08
CA LEU A 108 -14.48 -18.98 6.34
C LEU A 108 -14.78 -18.33 4.99
N ASN A 109 -14.54 -17.03 4.84
CA ASN A 109 -14.72 -16.30 3.58
C ASN A 109 -13.44 -16.20 2.74
N SER A 110 -12.35 -16.87 3.13
CA SER A 110 -11.07 -16.84 2.40
C SER A 110 -10.93 -17.88 1.29
N PHE A 111 -11.93 -18.74 1.09
CA PHE A 111 -11.94 -19.71 0.00
C PHE A 111 -12.22 -19.02 -1.34
N VAL A 112 -11.32 -19.24 -2.30
CA VAL A 112 -11.48 -18.83 -3.70
C VAL A 112 -12.46 -19.79 -4.37
N HIS A 113 -13.41 -19.26 -5.16
CA HIS A 113 -14.39 -20.09 -5.88
C HIS A 113 -13.67 -21.14 -6.76
N ALA A 114 -14.14 -22.39 -6.78
CA ALA A 114 -13.46 -23.48 -7.48
C ALA A 114 -13.19 -23.17 -8.96
N SER A 115 -14.16 -22.58 -9.68
CA SER A 115 -13.94 -22.15 -11.07
C SER A 115 -12.91 -21.03 -11.22
N GLN A 116 -12.75 -20.18 -10.21
CA GLN A 116 -11.75 -19.13 -10.18
C GLN A 116 -10.36 -19.69 -9.89
N VAL A 117 -10.25 -20.81 -9.14
CA VAL A 117 -8.98 -21.53 -8.95
C VAL A 117 -8.38 -21.98 -10.28
N ASN A 118 -9.21 -22.37 -11.26
CA ASN A 118 -8.74 -22.75 -12.59
C ASN A 118 -8.05 -21.60 -13.35
N PHE A 119 -8.22 -20.34 -12.94
CA PHE A 119 -7.55 -19.21 -13.58
C PHE A 119 -6.04 -19.28 -13.35
N PHE A 120 -5.59 -19.77 -12.19
CA PHE A 120 -4.16 -19.95 -11.89
C PHE A 120 -3.46 -20.86 -12.89
N ASP A 121 -4.18 -21.85 -13.46
CA ASP A 121 -3.62 -22.78 -14.44
C ASP A 121 -3.41 -22.17 -15.83
N ASN A 122 -4.03 -21.03 -16.10
CA ASN A 122 -4.00 -20.35 -17.39
C ASN A 122 -3.06 -19.15 -17.43
N TYR A 123 -2.41 -18.81 -16.31
CA TYR A 123 -1.33 -17.83 -16.34
C TYR A 123 -0.05 -18.45 -16.90
N SER A 124 0.70 -17.64 -17.67
CA SER A 124 2.08 -17.96 -18.02
C SER A 124 2.90 -18.18 -16.75
N ALA A 125 3.86 -19.12 -16.79
CA ALA A 125 4.83 -19.31 -15.71
C ALA A 125 5.69 -18.05 -15.43
N LEU A 126 5.73 -17.11 -16.37
CA LEU A 126 6.42 -15.82 -16.25
C LEU A 126 5.54 -14.71 -15.67
N ALA A 127 4.27 -14.99 -15.35
CA ALA A 127 3.35 -13.99 -14.85
C ALA A 127 3.79 -13.49 -13.46
N HIS A 128 3.98 -12.17 -13.35
CA HIS A 128 4.35 -11.56 -12.08
C HIS A 128 3.20 -11.69 -11.06
N PRO A 129 3.45 -12.03 -9.78
CA PRO A 129 2.41 -12.23 -8.78
C PRO A 129 1.43 -11.04 -8.60
N MET A 130 1.90 -9.80 -8.74
CA MET A 130 1.03 -8.61 -8.72
C MET A 130 0.01 -8.56 -9.86
N ASN A 131 0.36 -9.04 -11.06
CA ASN A 131 -0.58 -9.14 -12.17
C ASN A 131 -1.68 -10.16 -11.87
N ILE A 132 -1.29 -11.32 -11.36
CA ILE A 132 -2.22 -12.38 -10.95
C ILE A 132 -3.14 -11.85 -9.85
N LEU A 133 -2.60 -11.20 -8.81
CA LEU A 133 -3.37 -10.65 -7.70
C LEU A 133 -4.43 -9.65 -8.18
N SER A 134 -4.04 -8.66 -9.00
CA SER A 134 -4.97 -7.64 -9.52
C SER A 134 -6.07 -8.28 -10.37
N SER A 135 -5.71 -9.19 -11.28
CA SER A 135 -6.65 -9.86 -12.19
C SER A 135 -7.62 -10.76 -11.43
N MET A 136 -7.14 -11.50 -10.43
CA MET A 136 -7.95 -12.36 -9.58
C MET A 136 -8.91 -11.54 -8.70
N VAL A 137 -8.44 -10.44 -8.10
CA VAL A 137 -9.31 -9.54 -7.33
C VAL A 137 -10.36 -8.90 -8.24
N SER A 138 -9.99 -8.46 -9.44
CA SER A 138 -10.96 -7.91 -10.41
C SER A 138 -12.02 -8.94 -10.79
N SER A 139 -11.65 -10.20 -11.00
CA SER A 139 -12.59 -11.24 -11.41
C SER A 139 -13.56 -11.65 -10.30
N MET A 140 -13.27 -11.32 -9.03
CA MET A 140 -14.19 -11.57 -7.92
C MET A 140 -15.58 -10.94 -8.16
N SER A 141 -15.69 -9.81 -8.87
CA SER A 141 -16.99 -9.20 -9.17
C SER A 141 -17.88 -10.07 -10.06
N ALA A 142 -17.31 -11.01 -10.83
CA ALA A 142 -18.06 -11.97 -11.64
C ALA A 142 -18.56 -13.18 -10.84
N PHE A 143 -17.91 -13.51 -9.72
CA PHE A 143 -18.29 -14.62 -8.83
C PHE A 143 -19.13 -14.17 -7.64
N TYR A 144 -18.96 -12.91 -7.24
CA TYR A 144 -19.63 -12.27 -6.12
C TYR A 144 -20.21 -10.94 -6.62
N PRO A 145 -21.34 -10.98 -7.36
CA PRO A 145 -21.99 -9.76 -7.85
C PRO A 145 -22.21 -8.79 -6.70
N TYR A 146 -21.87 -7.53 -6.94
CA TYR A 146 -22.02 -6.43 -6.01
C TYR A 146 -23.00 -5.44 -6.61
N ASP A 147 -24.07 -5.14 -5.87
CA ASP A 147 -24.99 -4.07 -6.21
C ASP A 147 -24.49 -2.75 -5.61
N ALA A 148 -24.34 -1.72 -6.45
CA ALA A 148 -23.89 -0.41 -6.00
C ALA A 148 -25.03 0.41 -5.38
N GLU A 149 -26.29 0.02 -5.56
CA GLU A 149 -27.47 0.67 -4.99
C GLU A 149 -27.96 -0.03 -3.70
N ASP A 150 -27.67 -1.32 -3.54
CA ASP A 150 -27.96 -2.12 -2.35
C ASP A 150 -26.67 -2.63 -1.68
N GLU A 151 -26.26 -1.95 -0.61
CA GLU A 151 -25.07 -2.28 0.16
C GLU A 151 -25.33 -3.21 1.35
N SER A 152 -26.48 -3.86 1.43
CA SER A 152 -26.83 -4.75 2.56
C SER A 152 -25.79 -5.86 2.81
N ASP A 153 -25.12 -6.34 1.75
CA ASP A 153 -24.09 -7.38 1.81
C ASP A 153 -22.65 -6.83 1.87
N ILE A 154 -22.42 -5.53 2.08
CA ILE A 154 -21.08 -4.93 2.02
C ILE A 154 -20.08 -5.60 2.97
N ASP A 155 -20.50 -5.94 4.18
CA ASP A 155 -19.67 -6.65 5.15
C ASP A 155 -19.20 -8.03 4.64
N LEU A 156 -20.03 -8.71 3.85
CA LEU A 156 -19.63 -9.98 3.23
C LEU A 156 -18.55 -9.76 2.18
N HIS A 157 -18.68 -8.72 1.35
CA HIS A 157 -17.66 -8.36 0.36
C HIS A 157 -16.33 -7.95 1.01
N ILE A 158 -16.38 -7.21 2.11
CA ILE A 158 -15.20 -6.84 2.91
C ILE A 158 -14.51 -8.10 3.45
N ARG A 159 -15.26 -9.00 4.09
CA ARG A 159 -14.73 -10.28 4.60
C ARG A 159 -14.09 -11.12 3.50
N ARG A 160 -14.73 -11.18 2.32
CA ARG A 160 -14.20 -11.88 1.14
C ARG A 160 -12.91 -11.25 0.63
N LEU A 161 -12.83 -9.92 0.51
CA LEU A 161 -11.60 -9.24 0.06
C LEU A 161 -10.42 -9.48 0.99
N ILE A 162 -10.59 -9.18 2.29
CA ILE A 162 -9.53 -9.34 3.29
C ILE A 162 -9.18 -10.83 3.46
N GLY A 163 -10.17 -11.72 3.40
CA GLY A 163 -9.98 -13.15 3.49
C GLY A 163 -9.25 -13.74 2.28
N GLN A 164 -9.75 -13.49 1.06
CA GLN A 164 -9.28 -14.15 -0.16
C GLN A 164 -7.97 -13.58 -0.70
N VAL A 165 -7.62 -12.32 -0.43
CA VAL A 165 -6.36 -11.74 -0.95
C VAL A 165 -5.13 -12.55 -0.53
N LYS A 166 -5.10 -13.06 0.72
CA LYS A 166 -4.01 -13.93 1.20
C LYS A 166 -4.01 -15.28 0.49
N THR A 167 -5.19 -15.83 0.20
CA THR A 167 -5.35 -17.12 -0.49
C THR A 167 -4.90 -17.00 -1.94
N ILE A 168 -5.31 -15.95 -2.63
CA ILE A 168 -4.90 -15.65 -4.01
C ILE A 168 -3.38 -15.50 -4.08
N ALA A 169 -2.79 -14.74 -3.16
CA ALA A 169 -1.34 -14.55 -3.08
C ALA A 169 -0.59 -15.88 -2.85
N ALA A 170 -1.01 -16.67 -1.86
CA ALA A 170 -0.38 -17.95 -1.60
C ALA A 170 -0.52 -18.92 -2.78
N PHE A 171 -1.68 -18.96 -3.43
CA PHE A 171 -1.89 -19.82 -4.61
C PHE A 171 -1.04 -19.36 -5.79
N SER A 172 -0.88 -18.05 -5.99
CA SER A 172 0.03 -17.48 -6.99
C SER A 172 1.47 -17.96 -6.79
N TYR A 173 1.98 -17.89 -5.56
CA TYR A 173 3.32 -18.39 -5.23
C TYR A 173 3.42 -19.89 -5.47
N ARG A 174 2.49 -20.69 -4.93
CA ARG A 174 2.56 -22.14 -5.07
C ARG A 174 2.51 -22.58 -6.54
N LYS A 175 1.71 -21.89 -7.35
CA LYS A 175 1.65 -22.13 -8.78
C LYS A 175 3.00 -21.83 -9.46
N SER A 176 3.67 -20.75 -9.09
CA SER A 176 4.98 -20.40 -9.68
C SER A 176 6.08 -21.41 -9.34
N VAL A 177 5.98 -22.12 -8.21
CA VAL A 177 6.93 -23.17 -7.80
C VAL A 177 6.41 -24.61 -8.02
N GLY A 178 5.26 -24.79 -8.66
CA GLY A 178 4.70 -26.11 -8.99
C GLY A 178 4.19 -26.93 -7.79
N LEU A 179 3.82 -26.29 -6.69
CA LEU A 179 3.33 -26.96 -5.47
C LEU A 179 1.79 -27.06 -5.42
N PRO A 180 1.22 -28.12 -4.83
CA PRO A 180 -0.24 -28.30 -4.69
C PRO A 180 -0.82 -27.28 -3.70
N TYR A 181 -2.01 -26.72 -3.94
CA TYR A 181 -2.60 -25.69 -3.08
C TYR A 181 -2.87 -26.15 -1.64
N ILE A 182 -2.67 -25.25 -0.68
CA ILE A 182 -2.94 -25.46 0.75
C ILE A 182 -4.04 -24.50 1.18
N TYR A 183 -5.12 -25.04 1.75
CA TYR A 183 -6.26 -24.24 2.19
C TYR A 183 -6.10 -23.71 3.62
N PRO A 184 -6.75 -22.56 3.92
CA PRO A 184 -6.71 -21.91 5.22
C PRO A 184 -7.46 -22.72 6.29
N ARG A 185 -7.08 -22.53 7.56
CA ARG A 185 -7.68 -23.20 8.72
C ARG A 185 -8.06 -22.20 9.81
N THR A 186 -9.19 -22.44 10.49
CA THR A 186 -9.76 -21.53 11.50
C THR A 186 -8.98 -21.50 12.82
N ASP A 187 -8.21 -22.56 13.10
CA ASP A 187 -7.32 -22.65 14.26
C ASP A 187 -6.06 -21.78 14.14
N HIS A 188 -5.69 -21.36 12.93
CA HIS A 188 -4.53 -20.50 12.66
C HIS A 188 -4.90 -19.01 12.69
N SER A 189 -3.95 -18.14 13.04
CA SER A 189 -4.08 -16.69 12.88
C SER A 189 -4.04 -16.30 11.39
N TYR A 190 -4.22 -15.01 11.08
CA TYR A 190 -4.15 -14.55 9.70
C TYR A 190 -2.75 -14.76 9.10
N ALA A 191 -1.70 -14.31 9.81
CA ALA A 191 -0.31 -14.47 9.41
C ALA A 191 0.12 -15.95 9.40
N ALA A 192 -0.25 -16.74 10.41
CA ALA A 192 0.08 -18.16 10.45
C ALA A 192 -0.59 -18.93 9.30
N ASN A 193 -1.83 -18.59 8.96
CA ASN A 193 -2.48 -19.13 7.77
C ASN A 193 -1.68 -18.83 6.51
N PHE A 194 -1.27 -17.58 6.30
CA PHE A 194 -0.52 -17.20 5.10
C PHE A 194 0.81 -17.96 4.99
N LEU A 195 1.62 -17.99 6.05
CA LEU A 195 2.90 -18.72 6.07
C LEU A 195 2.70 -20.22 5.81
N ARG A 196 1.71 -20.83 6.47
CA ARG A 196 1.36 -22.24 6.23
C ARG A 196 0.93 -22.48 4.79
N MET A 197 0.11 -21.60 4.23
CA MET A 197 -0.35 -21.74 2.85
C MET A 197 0.81 -21.59 1.86
N MET A 198 1.77 -20.71 2.14
CA MET A 198 2.97 -20.58 1.31
C MET A 198 3.84 -21.84 1.38
N PHE A 199 4.19 -22.31 2.59
CA PHE A 199 5.34 -23.21 2.77
C PHE A 199 5.01 -24.65 3.16
N ALA A 200 3.80 -24.94 3.64
CA ALA A 200 3.46 -26.31 4.01
C ALA A 200 3.46 -27.25 2.79
N THR A 201 3.85 -28.49 3.01
CA THR A 201 3.72 -29.58 2.03
C THR A 201 2.79 -30.65 2.59
N PRO A 202 2.18 -31.51 1.73
CA PRO A 202 1.42 -32.65 2.20
C PRO A 202 2.27 -33.76 2.85
N ALA A 203 3.60 -33.66 2.77
CA ALA A 203 4.51 -34.72 3.20
C ALA A 203 4.70 -34.77 4.72
N GLU A 204 4.54 -33.63 5.41
CA GLU A 204 4.75 -33.53 6.86
C GLU A 204 3.91 -32.40 7.48
N GLU A 205 3.79 -32.43 8.81
CA GLU A 205 3.14 -31.34 9.54
C GLU A 205 4.01 -30.08 9.53
N TYR A 206 3.44 -28.97 9.04
CA TYR A 206 4.12 -27.68 9.03
C TYR A 206 3.68 -26.84 10.24
N VAL A 207 4.62 -26.63 11.17
CA VAL A 207 4.44 -25.77 12.35
C VAL A 207 5.04 -24.39 12.06
N VAL A 208 4.22 -23.35 12.10
CA VAL A 208 4.67 -21.97 11.87
C VAL A 208 5.48 -21.48 13.08
N PRO A 209 6.76 -21.08 12.93
CA PRO A 209 7.52 -20.50 14.02
C PRO A 209 6.88 -19.23 14.55
N LYS A 210 6.79 -19.07 15.88
CA LYS A 210 6.05 -17.96 16.48
C LYS A 210 6.65 -16.60 16.13
N VAL A 211 7.98 -16.52 16.06
CA VAL A 211 8.71 -15.31 15.66
C VAL A 211 8.36 -14.88 14.23
N MET A 212 8.23 -15.85 13.31
CA MET A 212 7.83 -15.59 11.92
C MET A 212 6.38 -15.13 11.82
N GLU A 213 5.47 -15.78 12.57
CA GLU A 213 4.07 -15.35 12.64
C GLU A 213 3.95 -13.91 13.12
N ASN A 214 4.62 -13.57 14.23
CA ASN A 214 4.57 -12.23 14.81
C ASN A 214 5.20 -11.18 13.89
N ALA A 215 6.33 -11.50 13.25
CA ALA A 215 7.01 -10.61 12.31
C ALA A 215 6.15 -10.31 11.08
N LEU A 216 5.51 -11.33 10.49
CA LEU A 216 4.61 -11.11 9.36
C LEU A 216 3.38 -10.29 9.76
N ASP A 217 2.77 -10.60 10.91
CA ASP A 217 1.59 -9.89 11.39
C ASP A 217 1.89 -8.39 11.61
N MET A 218 3.02 -8.09 12.23
CA MET A 218 3.54 -6.73 12.39
C MET A 218 3.81 -6.04 11.05
N LEU A 219 4.48 -6.73 10.11
CA LEU A 219 4.74 -6.22 8.75
C LEU A 219 3.44 -5.81 8.06
N LEU A 220 2.40 -6.63 8.13
CA LEU A 220 1.11 -6.32 7.51
C LEU A 220 0.46 -5.08 8.14
N ILE A 221 0.58 -4.91 9.47
CA ILE A 221 0.09 -3.71 10.17
C ILE A 221 0.86 -2.45 9.73
N LEU A 222 2.18 -2.51 9.62
CA LEU A 222 3.01 -1.35 9.21
C LEU A 222 2.72 -0.86 7.78
N HIS A 223 2.14 -1.72 6.95
CA HIS A 223 1.76 -1.42 5.58
C HIS A 223 0.24 -1.15 5.43
N MET A 224 -0.51 -1.16 6.53
CA MET A 224 -1.97 -1.25 6.51
C MET A 224 -2.67 -0.08 5.84
N ASP A 225 -2.21 1.13 6.13
CA ASP A 225 -2.63 2.34 5.44
C ASP A 225 -1.54 3.40 5.48
N HIS A 226 -1.62 4.35 4.55
CA HIS A 226 -0.70 5.48 4.49
C HIS A 226 -1.38 6.69 3.82
N GLU A 227 -2.60 7.00 4.26
CA GLU A 227 -3.37 8.19 3.87
C GLU A 227 -3.56 8.30 2.33
N GLN A 228 -3.54 9.50 1.74
CA GLN A 228 -3.86 9.76 0.32
C GLN A 228 -2.67 9.50 -0.63
N ASN A 229 -2.02 8.34 -0.50
CA ASN A 229 -0.99 7.90 -1.45
C ASN A 229 -1.60 7.47 -2.80
N CYS A 230 -0.76 7.31 -3.83
CA CYS A 230 -1.16 6.98 -5.20
C CYS A 230 -2.21 5.86 -5.28
N SER A 231 -1.96 4.71 -4.66
CA SER A 231 -2.90 3.58 -4.69
C SER A 231 -4.24 3.88 -4.00
N THR A 232 -4.23 4.55 -2.84
CA THR A 232 -5.45 4.93 -2.13
C THR A 232 -6.26 5.95 -2.94
N SER A 233 -5.59 6.95 -3.53
CA SER A 233 -6.23 7.92 -4.42
C SER A 233 -6.81 7.26 -5.67
N THR A 234 -6.15 6.24 -6.22
CA THR A 234 -6.69 5.45 -7.34
C THR A 234 -7.93 4.67 -6.94
N VAL A 235 -7.94 4.03 -5.77
CA VAL A 235 -9.14 3.35 -5.24
C VAL A 235 -10.30 4.33 -5.14
N ARG A 236 -10.07 5.51 -4.55
CA ARG A 236 -11.09 6.58 -4.43
C ARG A 236 -11.54 7.11 -5.79
N MET A 237 -10.62 7.30 -6.74
CA MET A 237 -10.93 7.77 -8.09
C MET A 237 -11.90 6.82 -8.79
N VAL A 238 -11.62 5.52 -8.79
CA VAL A 238 -12.47 4.49 -9.40
C VAL A 238 -13.79 4.34 -8.63
N ALA A 239 -13.73 4.38 -7.30
CA ALA A 239 -14.92 4.30 -6.46
C ALA A 239 -15.88 5.48 -6.70
N SER A 240 -15.36 6.68 -6.99
CA SER A 240 -16.17 7.89 -7.20
C SER A 240 -17.11 7.82 -8.40
N SER A 241 -16.89 6.87 -9.32
CA SER A 241 -17.83 6.56 -10.40
C SER A 241 -18.88 5.51 -10.01
N MET A 242 -19.03 5.23 -8.70
CA MET A 242 -19.86 4.16 -8.13
C MET A 242 -19.46 2.75 -8.57
N SER A 243 -18.18 2.56 -8.94
CA SER A 243 -17.67 1.24 -9.30
C SER A 243 -17.62 0.29 -8.09
N ASN A 244 -17.76 -1.01 -8.35
CA ASN A 244 -17.74 -2.02 -7.29
C ASN A 244 -16.39 -2.05 -6.53
N ILE A 245 -16.42 -2.54 -5.30
CA ILE A 245 -15.24 -2.57 -4.41
C ILE A 245 -14.09 -3.40 -4.99
N TYR A 246 -14.39 -4.51 -5.69
CA TYR A 246 -13.37 -5.38 -6.30
C TYR A 246 -12.60 -4.67 -7.42
N ALA A 247 -13.30 -3.98 -8.31
CA ALA A 247 -12.70 -3.18 -9.38
C ALA A 247 -11.88 -2.02 -8.82
N SER A 248 -12.40 -1.34 -7.79
CA SER A 248 -11.72 -0.21 -7.13
C SER A 248 -10.41 -0.65 -6.48
N VAL A 249 -10.44 -1.75 -5.71
CA VAL A 249 -9.26 -2.33 -5.05
C VAL A 249 -8.28 -2.91 -6.08
N SER A 250 -8.76 -3.56 -7.14
CA SER A 250 -7.88 -4.03 -8.23
C SER A 250 -7.10 -2.88 -8.87
N ALA A 251 -7.75 -1.73 -9.10
CA ALA A 251 -7.06 -0.53 -9.57
C ALA A 251 -6.01 -0.04 -8.55
N GLY A 252 -6.31 -0.12 -7.25
CA GLY A 252 -5.35 0.14 -6.18
C GLY A 252 -4.13 -0.79 -6.21
N ILE A 253 -4.32 -2.09 -6.42
CA ILE A 253 -3.25 -3.09 -6.58
C ILE A 253 -2.39 -2.75 -7.79
N SER A 254 -3.01 -2.41 -8.93
CA SER A 254 -2.31 -2.00 -10.15
C SER A 254 -1.48 -0.72 -9.94
N ALA A 255 -2.03 0.27 -9.23
CA ALA A 255 -1.30 1.50 -8.87
C ALA A 255 -0.14 1.22 -7.91
N LEU A 256 -0.32 0.30 -6.94
CA LEU A 256 0.74 -0.13 -6.02
C LEU A 256 1.87 -0.87 -6.73
N TRP A 257 1.57 -1.63 -7.78
CA TRP A 257 2.59 -2.35 -8.56
C TRP A 257 3.56 -1.41 -9.31
N GLY A 258 3.19 -0.14 -9.51
CA GLY A 258 4.06 0.83 -10.15
C GLY A 258 5.42 0.97 -9.44
N ARG A 259 6.50 1.02 -10.22
CA ARG A 259 7.88 1.14 -9.71
C ARG A 259 8.10 2.32 -8.75
N LEU A 260 7.37 3.42 -8.96
CA LEU A 260 7.46 4.63 -8.13
C LEU A 260 6.57 4.59 -6.88
N HIS A 261 5.92 3.46 -6.60
CA HIS A 261 5.05 3.27 -5.44
C HIS A 261 5.48 2.03 -4.64
N GLY A 262 4.83 0.87 -4.83
CA GLY A 262 5.08 -0.33 -4.02
C GLY A 262 6.29 -1.16 -4.43
N GLY A 263 6.88 -0.93 -5.61
CA GLY A 263 8.06 -1.66 -6.10
C GLY A 263 9.39 -1.26 -5.45
N ALA A 264 9.37 -0.38 -4.44
CA ALA A 264 10.59 0.10 -3.78
C ALA A 264 11.30 -0.97 -2.95
N ASN A 265 10.55 -1.87 -2.31
CA ASN A 265 11.09 -2.96 -1.48
C ASN A 265 11.91 -3.98 -2.28
N GLU A 266 11.44 -4.40 -3.45
CA GLU A 266 12.18 -5.24 -4.39
C GLU A 266 13.44 -4.52 -4.89
N ALA A 267 13.33 -3.22 -5.19
CA ALA A 267 14.46 -2.43 -5.64
C ALA A 267 15.55 -2.26 -4.56
N VAL A 268 15.18 -2.23 -3.27
CA VAL A 268 16.12 -2.27 -2.15
C VAL A 268 16.92 -3.57 -2.16
N LEU A 269 16.26 -4.74 -2.23
CA LEU A 269 16.99 -6.00 -2.24
C LEU A 269 17.88 -6.14 -3.47
N ASN A 270 17.40 -5.75 -4.66
CA ASN A 270 18.21 -5.78 -5.87
C ASN A 270 19.44 -4.86 -5.76
N MET A 271 19.29 -3.69 -5.13
CA MET A 271 20.40 -2.80 -4.83
C MET A 271 21.40 -3.45 -3.85
N LEU A 272 20.93 -4.01 -2.73
CA LEU A 272 21.78 -4.65 -1.73
C LEU A 272 22.52 -5.87 -2.32
N GLN A 273 21.83 -6.69 -3.12
CA GLN A 273 22.41 -7.82 -3.84
C GLN A 273 23.52 -7.35 -4.78
N ARG A 274 23.27 -6.31 -5.57
CA ARG A 274 24.27 -5.72 -6.46
C ARG A 274 25.50 -5.21 -5.70
N ILE A 275 25.32 -4.56 -4.55
CA ILE A 275 26.42 -4.09 -3.71
C ILE A 275 27.22 -5.28 -3.17
N SER A 276 26.53 -6.32 -2.68
CA SER A 276 27.16 -7.54 -2.16
C SER A 276 27.98 -8.25 -3.24
N GLU A 277 27.47 -8.37 -4.46
CA GLU A 277 28.15 -9.00 -5.60
C GLU A 277 29.35 -8.17 -6.09
N ASP A 278 29.30 -6.85 -5.94
CA ASP A 278 30.40 -5.91 -6.24
C ASP A 278 31.39 -5.77 -5.07
N GLY A 279 31.53 -6.82 -4.25
CA GLY A 279 32.51 -6.90 -3.16
C GLY A 279 32.14 -6.13 -1.89
N GLY A 280 30.90 -5.63 -1.77
CA GLY A 280 30.35 -5.08 -0.53
C GLY A 280 30.75 -3.64 -0.21
N ASN A 281 31.41 -2.91 -1.12
CA ASN A 281 31.84 -1.52 -0.86
C ASN A 281 30.65 -0.54 -0.88
N VAL A 282 29.97 -0.37 0.26
CA VAL A 282 28.79 0.52 0.36
C VAL A 282 29.14 1.99 0.09
N SER A 283 30.36 2.42 0.47
CA SER A 283 30.81 3.81 0.29
C SER A 283 30.85 4.21 -1.19
N LYS A 284 31.27 3.28 -2.08
CA LYS A 284 31.21 3.47 -3.54
C LYS A 284 29.80 3.86 -4.00
N TYR A 285 28.78 3.17 -3.50
CA TYR A 285 27.39 3.39 -3.94
C TYR A 285 26.77 4.64 -3.32
N VAL A 286 27.16 5.00 -2.09
CA VAL A 286 26.83 6.30 -1.49
C VAL A 286 27.39 7.44 -2.37
N GLU A 287 28.64 7.35 -2.82
CA GLU A 287 29.21 8.33 -3.77
C GLU A 287 28.47 8.38 -5.11
N LEU A 288 28.11 7.22 -5.67
CA LEU A 288 27.34 7.16 -6.92
C LEU A 288 25.98 7.85 -6.78
N ALA A 289 25.29 7.65 -5.66
CA ALA A 289 23.97 8.25 -5.43
C ALA A 289 24.01 9.79 -5.33
N LYS A 290 25.17 10.38 -5.03
CA LYS A 290 25.38 11.84 -4.96
C LYS A 290 25.60 12.49 -6.33
N LYS A 291 26.00 11.71 -7.35
CA LYS A 291 26.27 12.20 -8.70
C LYS A 291 24.98 12.55 -9.42
N LYS A 292 24.85 13.80 -9.89
CA LYS A 292 23.63 14.29 -10.57
C LYS A 292 23.41 13.62 -11.92
N ASP A 293 24.49 13.29 -12.60
CA ASP A 293 24.58 12.68 -13.92
C ASP A 293 24.49 11.14 -13.88
N ASP A 294 24.63 10.54 -12.71
CA ASP A 294 24.45 9.09 -12.53
C ASP A 294 22.96 8.77 -12.27
N PRO A 295 22.38 7.76 -12.94
CA PRO A 295 21.00 7.34 -12.68
C PRO A 295 20.82 6.58 -11.36
N PHE A 296 21.90 6.15 -10.70
CA PHE A 296 21.85 5.39 -9.46
C PHE A 296 21.28 6.21 -8.29
N ARG A 297 20.39 5.60 -7.51
CA ARG A 297 19.80 6.18 -6.29
C ARG A 297 19.78 5.12 -5.20
N LEU A 298 19.94 5.54 -3.95
CA LEU A 298 19.74 4.65 -2.81
C LEU A 298 18.25 4.37 -2.64
N MET A 299 17.84 3.16 -2.99
CA MET A 299 16.47 2.67 -2.81
C MET A 299 16.20 2.46 -1.31
N GLY A 300 14.97 2.74 -0.86
CA GLY A 300 14.61 2.65 0.56
C GLY A 300 15.08 3.82 1.42
N PHE A 301 15.60 4.91 0.82
CA PHE A 301 15.98 6.14 1.52
C PHE A 301 15.12 7.33 1.11
N GLY A 302 14.78 8.16 2.09
CA GLY A 302 13.91 9.31 1.92
C GLY A 302 12.43 8.93 1.87
N HIS A 303 11.58 9.94 2.02
CA HIS A 303 10.13 9.74 2.05
C HIS A 303 9.41 11.02 1.61
N ARG A 304 8.27 10.88 0.91
CA ARG A 304 7.51 12.04 0.40
C ARG A 304 6.86 12.87 1.51
N VAL A 305 6.47 12.18 2.59
CA VAL A 305 5.81 12.75 3.78
C VAL A 305 6.81 12.94 4.93
N TYR A 306 7.37 11.86 5.48
CA TYR A 306 8.38 11.95 6.56
C TYR A 306 9.66 12.70 6.17
N LYS A 307 9.96 13.76 6.92
CA LYS A 307 11.19 14.54 6.75
C LYS A 307 12.27 14.12 7.72
N ASN A 308 12.00 13.63 8.92
CA ASN A 308 13.08 13.42 9.92
C ASN A 308 13.42 11.95 10.19
N PHE A 309 12.44 11.06 10.23
CA PHE A 309 12.62 9.60 10.25
C PHE A 309 11.29 8.91 9.96
N ASP A 310 11.32 7.64 9.56
CA ASP A 310 10.12 6.81 9.43
C ASP A 310 9.94 5.98 10.73
N PRO A 311 8.88 6.18 11.52
CA PRO A 311 8.68 5.45 12.78
C PRO A 311 8.60 3.93 12.57
N ARG A 312 8.13 3.49 11.39
CA ARG A 312 7.98 2.07 11.05
C ARG A 312 9.31 1.36 10.86
N SER A 313 10.32 2.08 10.36
CA SER A 313 11.66 1.53 10.10
C SER A 313 12.34 1.05 11.39
N ARG A 314 12.19 1.80 12.49
CA ARG A 314 12.73 1.42 13.81
C ARG A 314 12.12 0.12 14.34
N ILE A 315 10.81 -0.04 14.17
CA ILE A 315 10.07 -1.24 14.59
C ILE A 315 10.55 -2.45 13.77
N LEU A 316 10.71 -2.29 12.46
CA LEU A 316 11.19 -3.35 11.57
C LEU A 316 12.61 -3.81 11.89
N LYS A 317 13.51 -2.87 12.19
CA LYS A 317 14.90 -3.20 12.51
C LYS A 317 15.00 -4.20 13.67
N LYS A 318 14.20 -3.98 14.74
CA LYS A 318 14.14 -4.91 15.87
C LYS A 318 13.63 -6.29 15.45
N ALA A 319 12.56 -6.35 14.67
CA ALA A 319 12.01 -7.65 14.24
C ALA A 319 12.93 -8.43 13.30
N VAL A 320 13.73 -7.74 12.49
CA VAL A 320 14.83 -8.36 11.72
C VAL A 320 15.81 -9.03 12.67
N ASP A 321 16.26 -8.32 13.71
CA ASP A 321 17.20 -8.89 14.69
C ASP A 321 16.59 -10.11 15.41
N ASP A 322 15.33 -10.01 15.86
CA ASP A 322 14.62 -11.09 16.55
C ASP A 322 14.49 -12.35 15.66
N VAL A 323 14.05 -12.20 14.41
CA VAL A 323 13.89 -13.32 13.46
C VAL A 323 15.24 -13.97 13.15
N PHE A 324 16.27 -13.18 12.84
CA PHE A 324 17.58 -13.73 12.48
C PHE A 324 18.20 -14.52 13.63
N ASN A 325 18.12 -13.99 14.85
CA ASN A 325 18.69 -14.62 16.04
C ASN A 325 17.92 -15.90 16.41
N GLU A 326 16.59 -15.87 16.48
CA GLU A 326 15.78 -17.03 16.88
C GLU A 326 15.78 -18.15 15.84
N MET A 327 15.84 -17.81 14.56
CA MET A 327 15.86 -18.79 13.47
C MET A 327 17.27 -19.24 13.07
N GLY A 328 18.32 -18.65 13.65
CA GLY A 328 19.71 -18.95 13.30
C GLY A 328 20.06 -18.63 11.83
N ILE A 329 19.46 -17.58 11.27
CA ILE A 329 19.64 -17.20 9.86
C ILE A 329 20.92 -16.37 9.71
N HIS A 330 21.74 -16.72 8.73
CA HIS A 330 22.89 -15.93 8.31
C HIS A 330 22.69 -15.45 6.87
N ASP A 331 22.46 -14.15 6.68
CA ASP A 331 22.31 -13.52 5.38
C ASP A 331 23.36 -12.41 5.19
N PRO A 332 24.26 -12.51 4.20
CA PRO A 332 25.24 -11.47 3.91
C PRO A 332 24.59 -10.11 3.62
N LEU A 333 23.38 -10.09 3.05
CA LEU A 333 22.69 -8.85 2.70
C LEU A 333 22.31 -8.02 3.93
N LEU A 334 22.08 -8.65 5.09
CA LEU A 334 21.84 -7.92 6.34
C LEU A 334 23.09 -7.13 6.76
N GLY A 335 24.27 -7.72 6.56
CA GLY A 335 25.55 -7.03 6.82
C GLY A 335 25.70 -5.80 5.92
N VAL A 336 25.50 -5.97 4.62
CA VAL A 336 25.55 -4.88 3.63
C VAL A 336 24.52 -3.79 3.95
N ALA A 337 23.30 -4.17 4.32
CA ALA A 337 22.25 -3.21 4.66
C ALA A 337 22.59 -2.37 5.90
N ARG A 338 23.12 -3.00 6.95
CA ARG A 338 23.54 -2.31 8.18
C ARG A 338 24.70 -1.35 7.92
N GLU A 339 25.68 -1.77 7.12
CA GLU A 339 26.81 -0.92 6.75
C GLU A 339 26.36 0.24 5.86
N LEU A 340 25.48 -0.01 4.89
CA LEU A 340 24.93 1.02 4.01
C LEU A 340 24.12 2.06 4.81
N GLU A 341 23.29 1.63 5.75
CA GLU A 341 22.58 2.52 6.67
C GLU A 341 23.57 3.38 7.47
N ASP A 342 24.58 2.77 8.10
CA ASP A 342 25.53 3.48 8.95
C ASP A 342 26.33 4.54 8.17
N VAL A 343 26.80 4.20 6.97
CA VAL A 343 27.53 5.13 6.10
C VAL A 343 26.61 6.26 5.60
N ALA A 344 25.40 5.94 5.15
CA ALA A 344 24.46 6.95 4.66
C ALA A 344 24.01 7.92 5.76
N LEU A 345 23.77 7.43 6.99
CA LEU A 345 23.37 8.28 8.12
C LEU A 345 24.48 9.20 8.64
N LYS A 346 25.74 8.94 8.29
CA LYS A 346 26.91 9.77 8.62
C LYS A 346 27.33 10.71 7.49
N ASP A 347 26.75 10.59 6.30
CA ASP A 347 27.10 11.40 5.13
C ASP A 347 26.31 12.73 5.08
N ASP A 348 27.04 13.85 4.97
CA ASP A 348 26.46 15.21 4.95
C ASP A 348 25.41 15.42 3.87
N PHE A 349 25.55 14.79 2.68
CA PHE A 349 24.59 14.93 1.60
C PHE A 349 23.23 14.36 1.99
N PHE A 350 23.24 13.21 2.66
CA PHE A 350 22.05 12.48 3.09
C PHE A 350 21.40 13.17 4.29
N ILE A 351 22.20 13.64 5.26
CA ILE A 351 21.71 14.41 6.42
C ILE A 351 21.03 15.71 5.95
N GLN A 352 21.69 16.50 5.10
CA GLN A 352 21.15 17.78 4.64
C GLN A 352 19.88 17.62 3.80
N ARG A 353 19.77 16.54 3.03
CA ARG A 353 18.57 16.21 2.23
C ARG A 353 17.54 15.39 3.00
N LYS A 354 17.85 15.06 4.25
CA LYS A 354 16.99 14.28 5.13
C LYS A 354 16.59 12.92 4.54
N LEU A 355 17.56 12.24 3.93
CA LEU A 355 17.39 10.94 3.29
C LEU A 355 17.67 9.84 4.31
N TYR A 356 16.64 9.43 5.06
CA TYR A 356 16.71 8.38 6.07
C TYR A 356 16.10 7.06 5.54
N PRO A 357 16.50 5.89 6.07
CA PRO A 357 15.86 4.62 5.75
C PRO A 357 14.36 4.66 6.05
N ASN A 358 13.54 4.29 5.07
CA ASN A 358 12.10 4.17 5.21
C ASN A 358 11.67 2.71 5.47
N VAL A 359 10.37 2.47 5.63
CA VAL A 359 9.81 1.13 5.86
C VAL A 359 10.26 0.08 4.84
N ASP A 360 10.49 0.46 3.58
CA ASP A 360 10.85 -0.46 2.50
C ASP A 360 12.29 -1.00 2.64
N PHE A 361 13.17 -0.25 3.33
CA PHE A 361 14.58 -0.63 3.48
C PHE A 361 14.75 -1.94 4.26
N TYR A 362 14.02 -2.10 5.36
CA TYR A 362 14.09 -3.30 6.20
C TYR A 362 13.01 -4.35 5.88
N SER A 363 11.91 -3.96 5.23
CA SER A 363 10.82 -4.91 4.94
C SER A 363 11.28 -6.04 4.02
N GLY A 364 12.07 -5.73 2.97
CA GLY A 364 12.59 -6.75 2.04
C GLY A 364 13.53 -7.76 2.71
N ILE A 365 14.39 -7.30 3.61
CA ILE A 365 15.30 -8.17 4.39
C ILE A 365 14.50 -9.09 5.30
N LEU A 366 13.49 -8.54 5.98
CA LEU A 366 12.62 -9.33 6.85
C LEU A 366 11.83 -10.37 6.05
N TYR A 367 11.21 -10.00 4.91
CA TYR A 367 10.51 -10.95 4.06
C TYR A 367 11.42 -12.08 3.57
N ARG A 368 12.66 -11.75 3.18
CA ARG A 368 13.65 -12.76 2.79
C ARG A 368 13.99 -13.72 3.93
N ALA A 369 14.14 -13.21 5.16
CA ALA A 369 14.36 -14.05 6.34
C ALA A 369 13.15 -14.95 6.67
N LEU A 370 11.94 -14.53 6.30
CA LEU A 370 10.72 -15.36 6.35
C LEU A 370 10.65 -16.41 5.22
N GLY A 371 11.64 -16.46 4.32
CA GLY A 371 11.66 -17.36 3.16
C GLY A 371 10.73 -16.93 2.02
N ILE A 372 10.21 -15.70 2.05
CA ILE A 372 9.32 -15.18 1.01
C ILE A 372 10.17 -14.70 -0.17
N PRO A 373 9.84 -15.09 -1.43
CA PRO A 373 10.59 -14.66 -2.61
C PRO A 373 10.32 -13.18 -2.93
N THR A 374 11.29 -12.52 -3.56
CA THR A 374 11.28 -11.07 -3.84
C THR A 374 10.04 -10.62 -4.62
N GLU A 375 9.59 -11.40 -5.60
CA GLU A 375 8.44 -11.12 -6.46
C GLU A 375 7.11 -11.06 -5.68
N MET A 376 7.09 -11.60 -4.46
CA MET A 376 5.93 -11.56 -3.56
C MET A 376 5.93 -10.33 -2.63
N PHE A 377 6.98 -9.53 -2.57
CA PHE A 377 7.07 -8.45 -1.58
C PHE A 377 5.99 -7.39 -1.77
N THR A 378 5.78 -6.94 -3.01
CA THR A 378 4.70 -6.00 -3.32
C THR A 378 3.32 -6.64 -3.14
N VAL A 379 3.19 -7.97 -3.27
CA VAL A 379 1.95 -8.69 -2.96
C VAL A 379 1.66 -8.67 -1.46
N LEU A 380 2.67 -8.86 -0.61
CA LEU A 380 2.53 -8.74 0.84
C LEU A 380 2.18 -7.30 1.24
N PHE A 381 2.74 -6.32 0.55
CA PHE A 381 2.34 -4.92 0.69
C PHE A 381 0.85 -4.76 0.34
N ALA A 382 0.39 -5.28 -0.80
CA ALA A 382 -1.03 -5.22 -1.19
C ALA A 382 -1.96 -5.92 -0.17
N ILE A 383 -1.56 -7.06 0.41
CA ILE A 383 -2.31 -7.72 1.49
C ILE A 383 -2.41 -6.82 2.71
N GLY A 384 -1.28 -6.25 3.14
CA GLY A 384 -1.22 -5.30 4.25
C GLY A 384 -2.15 -4.12 3.99
N ARG A 385 -2.06 -3.50 2.81
CA ARG A 385 -2.79 -2.29 2.41
C ARG A 385 -4.29 -2.49 2.21
N MET A 386 -4.75 -3.72 2.07
CA MET A 386 -6.14 -4.07 1.77
C MET A 386 -7.17 -3.42 2.71
N PRO A 387 -7.03 -3.47 4.04
CA PRO A 387 -7.99 -2.85 4.96
C PRO A 387 -8.02 -1.33 4.84
N GLY A 388 -6.87 -0.68 4.57
CA GLY A 388 -6.80 0.77 4.33
C GLY A 388 -7.56 1.19 3.08
N TRP A 389 -7.37 0.49 1.96
CA TRP A 389 -8.14 0.74 0.74
C TRP A 389 -9.63 0.57 0.93
N ILE A 390 -10.05 -0.49 1.64
CA ILE A 390 -11.46 -0.74 1.96
C ILE A 390 -12.02 0.39 2.84
N ALA A 391 -11.31 0.78 3.89
CA ALA A 391 -11.73 1.87 4.77
C ALA A 391 -11.90 3.18 3.99
N HIS A 392 -10.94 3.51 3.10
CA HIS A 392 -11.01 4.70 2.28
C HIS A 392 -12.15 4.65 1.25
N TRP A 393 -12.46 3.48 0.70
CA TRP A 393 -13.60 3.25 -0.19
C TRP A 393 -14.93 3.46 0.55
N LEU A 394 -15.06 2.89 1.76
CA LEU A 394 -16.26 3.03 2.60
C LEU A 394 -16.49 4.48 3.01
N GLU A 395 -15.46 5.17 3.50
CA GLU A 395 -15.55 6.57 3.92
C GLU A 395 -15.95 7.48 2.76
N MET A 396 -15.44 7.22 1.55
CA MET A 396 -15.81 8.00 0.38
C MET A 396 -17.28 7.79 -0.02
N ARG A 397 -17.80 6.56 0.08
CA ARG A 397 -19.20 6.26 -0.25
C ARG A 397 -20.19 6.80 0.78
N ALA A 398 -19.77 6.85 2.04
CA ALA A 398 -20.56 7.45 3.12
C ALA A 398 -20.51 8.99 3.13
N ASP A 399 -19.68 9.63 2.30
CA ASP A 399 -19.53 11.09 2.26
C ASP A 399 -20.79 11.75 1.67
N PRO A 400 -21.53 12.59 2.43
CA PRO A 400 -22.71 13.29 1.90
C PRO A 400 -22.36 14.29 0.78
N ASP A 401 -21.10 14.73 0.70
CA ASP A 401 -20.60 15.61 -0.37
C ASP A 401 -20.04 14.82 -1.57
N LEU A 402 -20.21 13.49 -1.62
CA LEU A 402 -19.68 12.63 -2.68
C LEU A 402 -20.02 13.17 -4.08
N ARG A 403 -18.97 13.29 -4.90
CA ARG A 403 -19.06 13.59 -6.33
C ARG A 403 -18.04 12.76 -7.09
N ILE A 404 -18.37 12.45 -8.34
CA ILE A 404 -17.41 11.83 -9.26
C ILE A 404 -16.14 12.69 -9.38
N GLN A 405 -14.98 12.06 -9.20
CA GLN A 405 -13.70 12.72 -9.34
C GLN A 405 -13.38 12.91 -10.82
N ARG A 406 -13.37 14.18 -11.26
CA ARG A 406 -13.19 14.54 -12.67
C ARG A 406 -12.34 15.81 -12.82
N PRO A 407 -11.00 15.69 -12.69
CA PRO A 407 -10.09 16.84 -12.74
C PRO A 407 -10.11 17.54 -14.10
N ARG A 408 -9.58 18.77 -14.13
CA ARG A 408 -9.45 19.59 -15.35
C ARG A 408 -8.00 19.57 -15.85
N GLN A 409 -7.81 20.09 -17.06
CA GLN A 409 -6.49 20.25 -17.67
C GLN A 409 -6.32 21.65 -18.24
N ILE A 410 -5.06 22.06 -18.43
CA ILE A 410 -4.69 23.16 -19.32
C ILE A 410 -4.44 22.55 -20.70
N TYR A 411 -5.27 22.90 -21.68
CA TYR A 411 -5.12 22.38 -23.04
C TYR A 411 -3.98 23.11 -23.76
N ILE A 412 -3.00 22.35 -24.25
CA ILE A 412 -1.81 22.87 -24.95
C ILE A 412 -1.68 22.30 -26.37
N GLY A 413 -2.76 21.70 -26.90
CA GLY A 413 -2.77 21.13 -28.24
C GLY A 413 -3.17 22.14 -29.33
N GLU A 414 -3.24 21.64 -30.55
CA GLU A 414 -3.74 22.41 -31.71
C GLU A 414 -5.16 22.92 -31.48
N THR A 415 -5.43 24.15 -31.93
CA THR A 415 -6.79 24.68 -31.89
C THR A 415 -7.65 24.08 -33.00
N LYS A 416 -8.80 24.70 -33.31
CA LYS A 416 -9.71 24.22 -34.35
C LYS A 416 -8.98 24.07 -35.69
N ARG A 417 -8.95 22.85 -36.24
CA ARG A 417 -8.47 22.52 -37.58
C ARG A 417 -9.48 21.66 -38.32
N HIS A 418 -9.55 21.80 -39.65
CA HIS A 418 -10.52 21.11 -40.48
C HIS A 418 -9.93 19.79 -41.01
N TYR A 419 -10.72 18.71 -40.95
CA TYR A 419 -10.35 17.44 -41.59
C TYR A 419 -10.56 17.57 -43.10
N GLU A 420 -9.48 17.42 -43.86
CA GLU A 420 -9.55 17.26 -45.31
C GLU A 420 -9.87 15.80 -45.60
N LYS A 421 -11.07 15.56 -46.15
CA LYS A 421 -11.53 14.21 -46.45
C LYS A 421 -10.49 13.53 -47.36
N ASN A 422 -9.91 12.45 -46.86
CA ASN A 422 -8.97 11.63 -47.59
C ASN A 422 -9.56 10.22 -47.74
N ASP A 423 -9.92 9.86 -48.97
CA ASP A 423 -10.53 8.56 -49.29
C ASP A 423 -9.54 7.39 -49.12
N THR A 424 -8.26 7.65 -48.85
CA THR A 424 -7.23 6.62 -48.55
C THR A 424 -7.43 5.97 -47.17
N PHE A 425 -8.18 6.59 -46.26
CA PHE A 425 -8.44 6.07 -44.91
C PHE A 425 -9.82 5.39 -44.78
N LEU A 426 -10.49 5.15 -45.91
CA LEU A 426 -11.67 4.29 -46.06
C LEU A 426 -11.24 2.97 -46.69
#